data_AF-A0A6N1VAJ6-F1
#
_entry.id   AF-A0A6N1VAJ6-F1
#
_cell.length_a   1.000
_cell.length_b   1.000
_cell.length_c   1.000
_cell.angle_alpha   90.00
_cell.angle_beta   90.00
_cell.angle_gamma   90.00
#
_symmetry.space_group_name_H-M   'P 1'
#
loop_
_entity.id
_entity.type
_entity.pdbx_description
1 polymer ?
#
loop_
_entity_poly.entity_id
_entity_poly.type
_entity_poly.pdbx_seq_one_letter_code
_entity_poly.pdbx_strand_id
1 'polypeptide(L)' 'MTDDSARNRWKRDAEAFYEALVEAHEGLTLEQCVRMDALLIMILAEKIGDPDVLKAALAAARRGAK' A
#
# COMPACT_ATOMS: atom_id res chain seq x y z
N MET A 1 8.53 -1.68 29.27
CA MET A 1 7.30 -2.41 28.89
C MET A 1 6.91 -1.89 27.52
N THR A 2 7.05 -2.71 26.49
CA THR A 2 7.13 -2.33 25.07
C THR A 2 5.78 -1.90 24.49
N ASP A 3 5.81 -0.87 23.63
CA ASP A 3 4.72 -0.42 22.76
C ASP A 3 4.44 -1.44 21.61
N ASP A 4 4.49 -2.72 21.93
CA ASP A 4 4.22 -3.82 21.00
C ASP A 4 2.77 -3.75 20.46
N SER A 5 1.88 -3.14 21.25
CA SER A 5 0.48 -2.93 20.92
C SER A 5 0.28 -1.97 19.73
N ALA A 6 1.05 -0.87 19.64
CA ALA A 6 0.98 0.01 18.47
C ALA A 6 1.53 -0.69 17.24
N ARG A 7 2.69 -1.36 17.35
CA ARG A 7 3.27 -2.11 16.23
C ARG A 7 2.32 -3.19 15.70
N ASN A 8 1.63 -3.90 16.60
CA ASN A 8 0.62 -4.91 16.23
C ASN A 8 -0.64 -4.29 15.61
N ARG A 9 -1.01 -3.06 15.97
CA ARG A 9 -2.10 -2.33 15.31
C ARG A 9 -1.73 -1.96 13.88
N TRP A 10 -0.55 -1.36 13.67
CA TRP A 10 -0.11 -0.92 12.35
C TRP A 10 0.00 -2.09 11.37
N LYS A 11 0.47 -3.25 11.85
CA LYS A 11 0.50 -4.48 11.05
C LYS A 11 -0.90 -4.93 10.63
N ARG A 12 -1.86 -4.96 11.56
CA ARG A 12 -3.25 -5.36 11.24
C ARG A 12 -3.93 -4.41 10.27
N ASP A 13 -3.71 -3.11 10.41
CA ASP A 13 -4.29 -2.12 9.50
C ASP A 13 -3.71 -2.27 8.08
N ALA A 14 -2.41 -2.60 7.96
CA ALA A 14 -1.78 -2.90 6.68
C ALA A 14 -2.30 -4.22 6.05
N GLU A 15 -2.50 -5.25 6.87
CA GLU A 15 -3.09 -6.53 6.42
C GLU A 15 -4.54 -6.33 5.93
N ALA A 16 -5.36 -5.59 6.69
CA ALA A 16 -6.75 -5.28 6.32
C ALA A 16 -6.84 -4.45 5.04
N PHE A 17 -5.93 -3.48 4.84
CA PHE A 17 -5.87 -2.74 3.59
C PHE A 17 -5.48 -3.61 2.39
N TYR A 18 -4.53 -4.55 2.58
CA TYR A 18 -4.14 -5.47 1.52
C TYR A 18 -5.30 -6.40 1.13
N GLU A 19 -6.07 -6.90 2.09
CA GLU A 19 -7.28 -7.70 1.83
C GLU A 19 -8.30 -6.91 0.99
N ALA A 20 -8.62 -5.67 1.41
CA ALA A 20 -9.52 -4.79 0.65
C ALA A 20 -9.00 -4.47 -0.77
N LEU A 21 -7.67 -4.38 -0.95
CA LEU A 21 -7.06 -4.18 -2.27
C LEU A 21 -7.27 -5.40 -3.18
N VAL A 22 -7.12 -6.61 -2.64
CA VAL A 22 -7.35 -7.86 -3.38
C VAL A 22 -8.83 -8.00 -3.76
N GLU A 23 -9.75 -7.70 -2.85
CA GLU A 23 -11.19 -7.68 -3.14
C GLU A 23 -11.54 -6.68 -4.25
N ALA A 24 -10.90 -5.51 -4.26
CA ALA A 24 -11.12 -4.50 -5.30
C ALA A 24 -10.71 -4.95 -6.71
N HIS A 25 -9.89 -6.00 -6.85
CA HIS A 25 -9.57 -6.60 -8.16
C HIS A 25 -10.67 -7.53 -8.70
N GLU A 26 -11.69 -7.88 -7.90
CA GLU A 26 -12.72 -8.83 -8.33
C GLU A 26 -13.48 -8.34 -9.58
N GLY A 27 -13.60 -9.21 -10.58
CA GLY A 27 -14.28 -8.90 -11.84
C GLY A 27 -13.48 -8.04 -12.82
N LEU A 28 -12.27 -7.61 -12.47
CA LEU A 28 -11.38 -6.85 -13.36
C LEU A 28 -10.47 -7.79 -14.17
N THR A 29 -10.14 -7.38 -15.40
CA THR A 29 -9.05 -8.00 -16.17
C THR A 29 -7.70 -7.57 -15.61
N LEU A 30 -6.64 -8.30 -15.95
CA LEU A 30 -5.27 -7.94 -15.54
C LEU A 30 -4.91 -6.49 -15.91
N GLU A 31 -5.28 -6.04 -17.11
CA GLU A 31 -5.03 -4.66 -17.55
C GLU A 31 -5.79 -3.64 -16.69
N GLN A 32 -7.03 -3.96 -16.31
CA GLN A 32 -7.83 -3.12 -15.42
C GLN A 32 -7.25 -3.09 -14.00
N CYS A 33 -6.75 -4.22 -13.48
CA CYS A 33 -6.06 -4.26 -12.19
C CYS A 33 -4.83 -3.35 -12.18
N VAL A 34 -3.96 -3.46 -13.20
CA VAL A 34 -2.77 -2.62 -13.31
C VAL A 34 -3.13 -1.13 -13.38
N ARG A 35 -4.21 -0.80 -14.09
CA ARG A 35 -4.71 0.58 -14.18
C ARG A 35 -5.26 1.08 -12.85
N MET A 36 -6.02 0.24 -12.14
CA MET A 36 -6.54 0.54 -10.82
C MET A 36 -5.41 0.78 -9.82
N ASP A 37 -4.41 -0.08 -9.79
CA ASP A 37 -3.25 0.05 -8.90
C ASP A 37 -2.47 1.33 -9.16
N ALA A 38 -2.27 1.70 -10.43
CA ALA A 38 -1.62 2.95 -10.80
C ALA A 38 -2.43 4.18 -10.33
N LEU A 39 -3.75 4.16 -10.49
CA LEU A 39 -4.63 5.24 -9.98
C LEU A 39 -4.60 5.33 -8.46
N LEU A 40 -4.65 4.19 -7.77
CA LEU A 40 -4.54 4.13 -6.32
C LEU A 40 -3.22 4.72 -5.83
N ILE A 41 -2.10 4.37 -6.46
CA ILE A 41 -0.78 4.95 -6.14
C ILE A 41 -0.78 6.47 -6.30
N MET A 42 -1.39 7.00 -7.37
CA MET A 42 -1.49 8.45 -7.58
C MET A 42 -2.32 9.13 -6.49
N ILE A 43 -3.46 8.55 -6.10
CA ILE A 43 -4.32 9.06 -5.03
C ILE A 43 -3.60 9.04 -3.68
N LEU A 44 -2.88 7.95 -3.37
CA LEU A 44 -2.10 7.86 -2.14
C LEU A 44 -0.93 8.84 -2.13
N ALA A 45 -0.26 9.06 -3.26
CA ALA A 45 0.81 10.03 -3.39
C ALA A 45 0.32 11.46 -3.14
N GLU A 46 -0.85 11.83 -3.69
CA GLU A 46 -1.50 13.10 -3.40
C GLU A 46 -1.82 13.25 -1.91
N LYS A 47 -2.40 12.22 -1.29
CA LYS A 47 -2.77 12.25 0.14
C LYS A 47 -1.57 12.33 1.09
N ILE A 48 -0.46 11.68 0.74
CA ILE A 48 0.78 11.71 1.53
C ILE A 48 1.47 13.07 1.40
N GLY A 49 1.49 13.67 0.20
CA GLY A 49 1.97 15.03 -0.04
C GLY A 49 3.48 15.27 0.14
N ASP A 50 4.23 14.27 0.62
CA ASP A 50 5.67 14.37 0.88
C ASP A 50 6.49 13.50 -0.11
N PRO A 51 7.23 14.11 -1.05
CA PRO A 51 8.05 13.39 -2.03
C PRO A 51 9.14 12.50 -1.44
N ASP A 52 9.68 12.83 -0.27
CA ASP A 52 10.78 12.06 0.34
C ASP A 52 10.24 10.84 1.07
N VAL A 53 9.06 10.94 1.70
CA VAL A 53 8.31 9.77 2.20
C VAL A 53 8.00 8.80 1.07
N LEU A 54 7.54 9.32 -0.08
CA LEU A 54 7.22 8.50 -1.25
C LEU A 54 8.46 7.78 -1.83
N LYS A 55 9.59 8.47 -1.96
CA LYS A 55 10.86 7.85 -2.41
C LYS A 55 11.34 6.77 -1.44
N ALA A 56 11.23 7.02 -0.13
CA ALA A 56 11.62 6.05 0.88
C ALA A 56 10.74 4.79 0.82
N ALA A 57 9.42 4.96 0.66
CA ALA A 57 8.47 3.86 0.48
C ALA A 57 8.77 3.06 -0.79
N LEU A 58 9.03 3.74 -1.92
CA LEU A 58 9.41 3.09 -3.18
C LEU A 58 10.69 2.27 -3.03
N ALA A 59 11.71 2.83 -2.37
CA ALA A 59 12.95 2.12 -2.11
C ALA A 59 12.74 0.89 -1.22
N ALA A 60 11.84 0.97 -0.23
CA ALA A 60 11.48 -0.15 0.63
C ALA A 60 10.74 -1.25 -0.14
N ALA A 61 9.72 -0.90 -0.91
CA ALA A 61 8.98 -1.83 -1.76
C ALA A 61 9.91 -2.56 -2.74
N ARG A 62 10.83 -1.83 -3.40
CA ARG A 62 11.82 -2.42 -4.32
C ARG A 62 12.76 -3.41 -3.63
N ARG A 63 13.06 -3.24 -2.35
CA ARG A 63 13.86 -4.21 -1.58
C ARG A 63 13.09 -5.47 -1.26
N GLY A 64 11.80 -5.38 -0.97
CA GLY A 64 10.95 -6.54 -0.67
C GLY A 64 10.49 -7.33 -1.90
N ALA A 65 10.52 -6.70 -3.09
CA ALA A 65 10.19 -7.36 -4.36
C ALA A 65 11.34 -8.17 -4.98
N LYS A 66 12.54 -8.11 -4.37
CA LYS A 66 13.71 -8.91 -4.76
C LYS A 66 13.91 -10.05 -3.78
#